data_AF-A0A552Q8G1-F1
#
_entry.id   AF-A0A552Q8G1-F1
#
_cell.length_a   1.000
_cell.length_b   1.000
_cell.length_c   1.000
_cell.angle_alpha   90.00
_cell.angle_beta   90.00
_cell.angle_gamma   90.00
#
_symmetry.space_group_name_H-M   'P 1'
#
loop_
_entity.id
_entity.type
_entity.pdbx_description
1 polymer ?
#
loop_
_entity_poly.entity_id
_entity_poly.type
_entity_poly.pdbx_seq_one_letter_code
_entity_poly.pdbx_strand_id
1 'polypeptide(L)'
;MYKNDKINHLYSPDYIQEQLELAYGFSFYREFNTMLLRFDQDYYQRHVKNTIRHSTFQKIENIQEVKKMIIEQIDSEIDKTKKFQREKLLATVNCASEDVYYKLCYRVGDHNVIMRLRSWGPNVEVILPSYLRAQRISRKKL
;
A
#
# COMPACT_ATOMS: atom_id res chain seq x y z
N MET A 1 11.14 -12.05 -33.82
CA MET A 1 9.99 -11.89 -32.92
C MET A 1 9.89 -13.16 -32.10
N TYR A 2 9.97 -13.01 -30.76
CA TYR A 2 10.22 -14.04 -29.73
C TYR A 2 11.52 -14.84 -29.89
N LYS A 3 12.61 -14.33 -29.30
CA LYS A 3 13.79 -15.13 -28.97
C LYS A 3 14.04 -15.08 -27.46
N ASN A 4 14.34 -16.26 -26.95
CA ASN A 4 14.57 -16.62 -25.56
C ASN A 4 15.77 -15.87 -24.95
N ASP A 5 15.53 -14.86 -24.13
CA ASP A 5 16.54 -14.31 -23.22
C ASP A 5 16.17 -14.64 -21.76
N LYS A 6 16.12 -15.93 -21.45
CA LYS A 6 16.12 -16.40 -20.06
C LYS A 6 17.57 -16.52 -19.58
N ILE A 7 17.91 -15.61 -18.68
CA ILE A 7 18.88 -15.72 -17.58
C ILE A 7 20.35 -15.55 -17.98
N ASN A 8 20.80 -14.28 -18.01
CA ASN A 8 22.18 -13.90 -17.67
C ASN A 8 22.30 -12.44 -17.22
N HIS A 9 21.34 -11.95 -16.42
CA HIS A 9 21.49 -10.68 -15.70
C HIS A 9 21.87 -10.97 -14.26
N LEU A 10 23.18 -11.11 -13.99
CA LEU A 10 23.66 -10.76 -12.65
C LEU A 10 23.48 -9.26 -12.50
N TYR A 11 22.43 -8.89 -11.78
CA TYR A 11 22.30 -7.53 -11.28
C TYR A 11 23.50 -7.22 -10.36
N SER A 12 24.11 -6.05 -10.51
CA SER A 12 25.18 -5.64 -9.61
C SER A 12 24.62 -5.44 -8.20
N PRO A 13 25.44 -5.63 -7.14
CA PRO A 13 25.02 -5.34 -5.77
C PRO A 13 24.45 -3.92 -5.61
N ASP A 14 25.09 -2.93 -6.24
CA ASP A 14 24.65 -1.53 -6.18
C ASP A 14 23.27 -1.34 -6.82
N TYR A 15 23.02 -1.94 -7.98
CA TYR A 15 21.70 -1.89 -8.61
C TYR A 15 20.63 -2.55 -7.74
N ILE A 16 20.95 -3.70 -7.12
CA ILE A 16 20.01 -4.38 -6.22
C ILE A 16 19.70 -3.46 -5.02
N GLN A 17 20.71 -2.83 -4.44
CA GLN A 17 20.55 -1.90 -3.32
C GLN A 17 19.66 -0.71 -3.69
N GLU A 18 19.92 -0.05 -4.82
CA GLU A 18 19.09 1.03 -5.35
C GLU A 18 17.62 0.58 -5.53
N GLN A 19 17.40 -0.61 -6.10
CA GLN A 19 16.05 -1.13 -6.29
C GLN A 19 15.35 -1.45 -4.96
N LEU A 20 16.07 -1.92 -3.94
CA LEU A 20 15.50 -2.17 -2.62
C LEU A 20 15.09 -0.87 -1.92
N GLU A 21 15.83 0.22 -2.14
CA GLU A 21 15.51 1.54 -1.58
C GLU A 21 14.25 2.17 -2.21
N LEU A 22 14.03 1.93 -3.50
CA LEU A 22 12.89 2.51 -4.24
C LEU A 22 11.51 1.98 -3.78
N ALA A 23 11.42 0.72 -3.39
CA ALA A 23 10.14 0.10 -3.04
C ALA A 23 10.31 -1.04 -2.04
N TYR A 24 9.40 -1.09 -1.07
CA TYR A 24 9.40 -2.13 -0.05
C TYR A 24 9.10 -3.51 -0.65
N GLY A 25 9.92 -4.50 -0.30
CA GLY A 25 9.85 -5.87 -0.81
C GLY A 25 11.20 -6.31 -1.36
N PHE A 26 11.50 -7.61 -1.30
CA PHE A 26 12.79 -8.15 -1.75
C PHE A 26 12.78 -8.59 -3.22
N SER A 27 11.61 -8.70 -3.83
CA SER A 27 11.43 -8.99 -5.26
C SER A 27 11.74 -7.75 -6.11
N PHE A 28 12.97 -7.25 -6.00
CA PHE A 28 13.43 -5.97 -6.55
C PHE A 28 13.25 -5.84 -8.07
N TYR A 29 13.20 -6.97 -8.78
CA TYR A 29 13.00 -7.07 -10.22
C TYR A 29 11.53 -6.95 -10.66
N ARG A 30 10.58 -6.91 -9.72
CA ARG A 30 9.15 -6.74 -10.04
C ARG A 30 8.79 -5.27 -10.12
N GLU A 31 7.73 -4.96 -10.85
CA GLU A 31 7.11 -3.63 -10.82
C GLU A 31 6.71 -3.24 -9.38
N PHE A 32 6.81 -1.94 -9.09
CA PHE A 32 6.33 -1.38 -7.84
C PHE A 32 5.12 -0.48 -8.08
N ASN A 33 4.30 -0.34 -7.04
CA ASN A 33 3.15 0.54 -7.05
C ASN A 33 3.04 1.26 -5.69
N THR A 34 2.14 2.22 -5.60
CA THR A 34 1.82 2.96 -4.39
C THR A 34 0.63 2.34 -3.68
N MET A 35 0.74 2.22 -2.36
CA MET A 35 -0.32 1.78 -1.45
C MET A 35 -0.67 2.92 -0.50
N LEU A 36 -1.96 3.08 -0.23
CA LEU A 36 -2.49 3.97 0.80
C LEU A 36 -2.96 3.14 1.99
N LEU A 37 -2.34 3.36 3.13
CA LEU A 37 -2.63 2.69 4.39
C LEU A 37 -3.31 3.64 5.37
N ARG A 38 -4.23 3.11 6.16
CA ARG A 38 -4.85 3.77 7.31
C ARG A 38 -4.60 2.96 8.55
N PHE A 39 -4.06 3.62 9.57
CA PHE A 39 -3.81 3.07 10.89
C PHE A 39 -4.83 3.67 11.84
N ASP A 40 -5.43 2.81 12.65
CA ASP A 40 -6.12 3.25 13.86
C ASP A 40 -5.13 4.05 14.74
N GLN A 41 -5.61 5.16 15.31
CA GLN A 41 -4.76 6.09 16.07
C GLN A 41 -4.12 5.44 17.29
N ASP A 42 -4.89 4.65 18.03
CA ASP A 42 -4.42 3.98 19.25
C ASP A 42 -3.33 2.96 18.93
N TYR A 43 -3.56 2.14 17.91
CA TYR A 43 -2.56 1.21 17.41
C TYR A 43 -1.31 1.93 16.89
N TYR A 44 -1.51 3.06 16.19
CA TYR A 44 -0.40 3.87 15.70
C TYR A 44 0.49 4.35 16.86
N GLN A 45 -0.09 4.95 17.90
CA GLN A 45 0.67 5.49 19.03
C GLN A 45 1.46 4.39 19.77
N ARG A 46 0.87 3.21 19.96
CA ARG A 46 1.45 2.13 20.78
C ARG A 46 2.49 1.28 20.03
N HIS A 47 2.31 1.08 18.73
CA HIS A 47 3.04 0.04 17.99
C HIS A 47 3.71 0.51 16.70
N VAL A 48 3.42 1.73 16.24
CA VAL A 48 3.92 2.24 14.96
C VAL A 48 4.79 3.46 15.15
N LYS A 49 4.35 4.40 15.97
CA LYS A 49 5.08 5.61 16.30
C LYS A 49 6.42 5.25 16.92
N ASN A 50 7.47 6.00 16.57
CA ASN A 50 8.84 5.81 17.03
C ASN A 50 9.47 4.44 16.67
N THR A 51 8.89 3.71 15.72
CA THR A 51 9.53 2.51 15.14
C THR A 51 10.30 2.87 13.88
N ILE A 52 11.46 2.24 13.68
CA ILE A 52 12.20 2.35 12.42
C ILE A 52 11.39 1.66 11.33
N ARG A 53 11.20 2.36 10.21
CA ARG A 53 10.52 1.85 9.02
C ARG A 53 11.38 2.05 7.80
N HIS A 54 11.12 1.21 6.81
CA HIS A 54 11.70 1.42 5.49
C HIS A 54 11.35 2.83 4.98
N SER A 55 12.30 3.51 4.34
CA SER A 55 12.17 4.91 3.91
C SER A 55 10.97 5.16 2.98
N THR A 56 10.51 4.12 2.29
CA THR A 56 9.32 4.15 1.43
C THR A 56 8.00 4.30 2.20
N PHE A 57 7.99 4.11 3.53
CA PHE A 57 6.84 4.43 4.39
C PHE A 57 6.82 5.90 4.72
N GLN A 58 5.99 6.65 4.01
CA GLN A 58 5.84 8.09 4.18
C GLN A 58 4.53 8.40 4.87
N LYS A 59 4.59 9.04 6.05
CA LYS A 59 3.39 9.54 6.73
C LYS A 59 2.80 10.68 5.93
N ILE A 60 1.49 10.67 5.74
CA ILE A 60 0.77 11.75 5.06
C ILE A 60 0.18 12.66 6.14
N GLU A 61 0.70 13.90 6.23
CA GLU A 61 0.23 14.88 7.22
C GLU A 61 -0.99 15.68 6.70
N ASN A 62 -1.11 15.83 5.38
CA ASN A 62 -2.22 16.57 4.78
C ASN A 62 -3.32 15.62 4.30
N ILE A 63 -4.47 15.66 4.95
CA ILE A 63 -5.63 14.84 4.59
C ILE A 63 -6.13 15.07 3.16
N GLN A 64 -5.87 16.23 2.56
CA GLN A 64 -6.23 16.50 1.17
C GLN A 64 -5.41 15.66 0.18
N GLU A 65 -4.16 15.31 0.53
CA GLU A 65 -3.35 14.39 -0.26
C GLU A 65 -3.96 12.99 -0.26
N VAL A 66 -4.43 12.51 0.89
CA VAL A 66 -5.16 11.23 1.02
C VAL A 66 -6.39 11.21 0.11
N LYS A 67 -7.20 12.27 0.15
CA LYS A 67 -8.41 12.40 -0.71
C LYS A 67 -8.06 12.41 -2.18
N LYS A 68 -7.02 13.18 -2.57
CA LYS A 68 -6.53 13.24 -3.94
C LYS A 68 -6.13 11.85 -4.45
N MET A 69 -5.36 11.09 -3.67
CA MET A 69 -4.98 9.72 -4.03
C MET A 69 -6.19 8.80 -4.23
N ILE A 70 -7.22 8.91 -3.38
CA ILE A 70 -8.48 8.15 -3.52
C ILE A 70 -9.20 8.51 -4.83
N ILE A 71 -9.22 9.79 -5.18
CA ILE A 71 -9.85 10.28 -6.40
C ILE A 71 -9.10 9.81 -7.65
N GLU A 72 -7.78 9.90 -7.65
CA GLU A 72 -6.94 9.55 -8.81
C GLU A 72 -6.90 8.04 -9.10
N GLN A 73 -6.93 7.18 -8.07
CA GLN A 73 -6.81 5.74 -8.26
C GLN A 73 -8.14 5.00 -8.44
N ILE A 74 -9.28 5.63 -8.13
CA ILE A 74 -10.60 5.03 -8.30
C ILE A 74 -11.34 5.79 -9.41
N ASP A 75 -11.05 5.39 -10.66
CA ASP A 75 -11.83 5.83 -11.81
C ASP A 75 -13.29 5.38 -11.65
N SER A 76 -14.18 6.34 -11.79
CA SER A 76 -15.58 6.26 -11.37
C SER A 76 -16.54 6.89 -12.37
N GLU A 77 -16.02 7.42 -13.47
CA GLU A 77 -16.82 8.11 -14.47
C GLU A 77 -17.75 7.13 -15.21
N ILE A 78 -17.31 5.86 -15.30
CA ILE A 78 -18.00 4.82 -16.08
C ILE A 78 -18.67 3.76 -15.17
N ASP A 79 -18.17 3.55 -13.95
CA ASP A 79 -18.60 2.46 -13.06
C ASP A 79 -19.24 2.98 -11.76
N LYS A 80 -20.56 2.80 -11.64
CA LYS A 80 -21.36 3.20 -10.46
C LYS A 80 -20.88 2.54 -9.16
N THR A 81 -20.37 1.31 -9.23
CA THR A 81 -19.85 0.59 -8.06
C THR A 81 -18.57 1.25 -7.57
N LYS A 82 -17.66 1.61 -8.48
CA LYS A 82 -16.44 2.35 -8.15
C LYS A 82 -16.75 3.75 -7.64
N LYS A 83 -17.75 4.44 -8.21
CA LYS A 83 -18.23 5.72 -7.69
C LYS A 83 -18.67 5.63 -6.24
N PHE A 84 -19.55 4.67 -5.92
CA PHE A 84 -20.02 4.46 -4.55
C PHE A 84 -18.86 4.09 -3.60
N GLN A 85 -17.93 3.25 -4.03
CA GLN A 85 -16.75 2.90 -3.25
C GLN A 85 -15.88 4.13 -2.95
N ARG A 86 -15.64 5.00 -3.95
CA ARG A 86 -14.89 6.25 -3.80
C ARG A 86 -15.55 7.17 -2.77
N GLU A 87 -16.85 7.40 -2.92
CA GLU A 87 -17.62 8.27 -2.03
C GLU A 87 -17.61 7.75 -0.59
N LYS A 88 -17.78 6.44 -0.39
CA LYS A 88 -17.69 5.81 0.93
C LYS A 88 -16.31 5.98 1.57
N LEU A 89 -15.25 5.82 0.79
CA LEU A 89 -13.87 6.03 1.27
C LEU A 89 -13.63 7.48 1.65
N LEU A 90 -14.03 8.43 0.81
CA LEU A 90 -13.91 9.86 1.11
C LEU A 90 -14.71 10.26 2.36
N ALA A 91 -15.92 9.74 2.53
CA ALA A 91 -16.71 9.96 3.74
C ALA A 91 -16.00 9.39 4.99
N THR A 92 -15.42 8.20 4.89
CA THR A 92 -14.64 7.60 6.00
C THR A 92 -13.45 8.49 6.38
N VAL A 93 -12.71 8.99 5.39
CA VAL A 93 -11.56 9.89 5.61
C VAL A 93 -11.99 11.23 6.23
N ASN A 94 -13.18 11.73 5.90
CA ASN A 94 -13.70 12.96 6.50
C ASN A 94 -14.11 12.80 7.97
N CYS A 95 -14.65 11.64 8.34
CA CYS A 95 -15.10 11.37 9.71
C CYS A 95 -13.97 10.94 10.64
N ALA A 96 -12.91 10.34 10.11
CA ALA A 96 -11.80 9.79 10.88
C ALA A 96 -10.67 10.82 11.07
N SER A 97 -10.94 11.89 11.82
CA SER A 97 -9.98 13.00 12.00
C SER A 97 -8.70 12.63 12.75
N GLU A 98 -8.68 11.50 13.46
CA GLU A 98 -7.54 11.07 14.28
C GLU A 98 -6.73 9.94 13.65
N ASP A 99 -7.23 9.30 12.59
CA ASP A 99 -6.54 8.20 11.94
C ASP A 99 -5.24 8.66 11.26
N VAL A 100 -4.25 7.77 11.23
CA VAL A 100 -2.95 8.08 10.63
C VAL A 100 -2.82 7.40 9.28
N TYR A 101 -2.46 8.20 8.28
CA TYR A 101 -2.32 7.74 6.90
C TYR A 101 -0.85 7.63 6.49
N TYR A 102 -0.54 6.58 5.74
CA TYR A 102 0.76 6.38 5.14
C TYR A 102 0.64 6.07 3.66
N LYS A 103 1.57 6.63 2.87
CA LYS A 103 1.90 6.17 1.53
C LYS A 103 3.04 5.16 1.63
N LEU A 104 2.95 4.10 0.82
CA LEU A 104 4.00 3.10 0.70
C LEU A 104 4.25 2.74 -0.77
N CYS A 105 5.47 2.94 -1.26
CA CYS A 105 5.93 2.29 -2.49
C CYS A 105 6.31 0.83 -2.17
N TYR A 106 5.73 -0.13 -2.88
CA TYR A 106 5.91 -1.57 -2.63
C TYR A 106 6.00 -2.38 -3.93
N ARG A 107 6.67 -3.52 -3.87
CA ARG A 107 6.77 -4.49 -4.98
C ARG A 107 5.50 -5.33 -5.09
N VAL A 108 4.88 -5.34 -6.27
CA VAL A 108 3.59 -6.01 -6.48
C VAL A 108 3.75 -7.54 -6.39
N GLY A 109 2.91 -8.17 -5.58
CA GLY A 109 2.93 -9.61 -5.36
C GLY A 109 4.15 -10.13 -4.57
N ASP A 110 4.94 -9.25 -3.95
CA ASP A 110 6.03 -9.66 -3.09
C ASP A 110 5.52 -10.27 -1.78
N HIS A 111 6.07 -11.42 -1.39
CA HIS A 111 5.61 -12.16 -0.22
C HIS A 111 5.81 -11.40 1.10
N ASN A 112 6.92 -10.67 1.25
CA ASN A 112 7.24 -9.94 2.47
C ASN A 112 6.30 -8.75 2.67
N VAL A 113 5.89 -8.10 1.58
CA VAL A 113 4.84 -7.07 1.64
C VAL A 113 3.54 -7.68 2.17
N ILE A 114 3.12 -8.81 1.61
CA ILE A 114 1.87 -9.47 2.03
C ILE A 114 1.95 -9.97 3.48
N MET A 115 3.07 -10.56 3.91
CA MET A 115 3.25 -11.00 5.29
C MET A 115 3.29 -9.82 6.27
N ARG A 116 3.93 -8.71 5.91
CA ARG A 116 3.94 -7.49 6.72
C ARG A 116 2.54 -6.92 6.88
N LEU A 117 1.76 -6.88 5.81
CA LEU A 117 0.37 -6.47 5.87
C LEU A 117 -0.43 -7.37 6.82
N ARG A 118 -0.28 -8.70 6.70
CA ARG A 118 -0.96 -9.67 7.58
C ARG A 118 -0.58 -9.52 9.04
N SER A 119 0.68 -9.23 9.37
CA SER A 119 1.10 -9.08 10.77
C SER A 119 0.49 -7.86 11.45
N TRP A 120 0.11 -6.83 10.70
CA TRP A 120 -0.68 -5.71 11.24
C TRP A 120 -2.18 -6.03 11.44
N GLY A 121 -2.68 -7.11 10.84
CA GLY A 121 -4.02 -7.63 11.13
C GLY A 121 -5.16 -6.60 10.95
N PRO A 122 -6.17 -6.57 11.81
CA PRO A 122 -7.31 -5.66 11.67
C PRO A 122 -6.96 -4.19 11.95
N ASN A 123 -5.80 -3.89 12.54
CA ASN A 123 -5.44 -2.55 13.00
C ASN A 123 -4.93 -1.64 11.88
N VAL A 124 -4.73 -2.20 10.68
CA VAL A 124 -4.27 -1.47 9.50
C VAL A 124 -5.13 -1.84 8.30
N GLU A 125 -5.76 -0.82 7.74
CA GLU A 125 -6.54 -0.94 6.52
C GLU A 125 -5.69 -0.56 5.31
N VAL A 126 -5.77 -1.38 4.25
CA VAL A 126 -5.33 -1.00 2.91
C VAL A 126 -6.51 -0.30 2.24
N ILE A 127 -6.43 1.02 2.06
CA ILE A 127 -7.45 1.79 1.34
C ILE A 127 -7.30 1.54 -0.16
N LEU A 128 -6.06 1.63 -0.64
CA LEU A 128 -5.68 1.41 -2.04
C LEU A 128 -4.37 0.62 -2.11
N PRO A 129 -4.18 -0.23 -3.13
CA PRO A 129 -5.15 -0.55 -4.19
C PRO A 129 -6.24 -1.53 -3.73
N SER A 130 -7.39 -1.49 -4.39
CA SER A 130 -8.61 -2.24 -4.00
C SER A 130 -8.41 -3.77 -3.98
N TYR A 131 -7.57 -4.31 -4.85
CA TYR A 131 -7.33 -5.75 -4.92
C TYR A 131 -6.67 -6.30 -3.64
N LEU A 132 -5.80 -5.52 -2.98
CA LEU A 132 -5.21 -5.89 -1.69
C LEU A 132 -6.20 -5.76 -0.54
N ARG A 133 -7.12 -4.79 -0.63
CA ARG A 133 -8.21 -4.64 0.34
C ARG A 133 -9.12 -5.87 0.35
N ALA A 134 -9.52 -6.36 -0.83
CA ALA A 134 -10.35 -7.55 -0.96
C ALA A 134 -9.70 -8.81 -0.37
N GLN A 135 -8.39 -9.00 -0.59
CA GLN A 135 -7.65 -10.15 -0.07
C GLN A 135 -7.58 -10.19 1.47
N ARG A 136 -7.72 -9.05 2.16
CA ARG A 136 -7.76 -9.00 3.63
C ARG A 136 -9.14 -9.32 4.22
N ILE A 137 -10.23 -9.09 3.47
CA ILE A 137 -11.60 -9.36 3.94
C ILE A 137 -11.90 -10.86 3.99
N SER A 138 -11.14 -11.69 3.25
CA SER A 138 -11.37 -13.14 3.10
C SER A 138 -11.04 -14.00 4.33
N ARG A 139 -10.77 -13.42 5.51
CA ARG A 139 -10.66 -14.18 6.78
C ARG A 139 -11.36 -13.46 7.93
N LYS A 140 -12.68 -13.27 7.82
CA LYS A 140 -13.52 -13.35 9.02
C LYS A 140 -13.48 -14.80 9.48
N LYS A 141 -12.93 -15.04 10.69
CA LYS A 141 -12.88 -16.35 11.34
C LYS A 141 -14.27 -16.99 11.36
N LEU A 142 -14.35 -18.25 10.93
CA LEU A 142 -15.29 -19.23 11.50
C LEU A 142 -14.87 -19.52 12.93
#